data_AF-A0A7C1XYW3-F1
#
_entry.id   AF-A0A7C1XYW3-F1
#
_cell.length_a   1.000
_cell.length_b   1.000
_cell.length_c   1.000
_cell.angle_alpha   90.00
_cell.angle_beta   90.00
_cell.angle_gamma   90.00
#
_symmetry.space_group_name_H-M   'P 1'
#
loop_
_entity.id
_entity.type
_entity.pdbx_description
1 polymer ?
#
loop_
_entity_poly.entity_id
_entity_poly.type
_entity_poly.pdbx_seq_one_letter_code
_entity_poly.pdbx_strand_id
1 'polypeptide(L)'
;MSARYLLKVSIGPVQEFIAEARKTRDLWVGSYLLSRVTFEAMRPFIDSKAAEIIYPALDISPFYRNFYSKSKPAHRELEAASLPNHFLVSVPQDDIDSLVEESKNRLESFWDKLAEGVRKYITKNINAVYDGWDSQWDVQTCDLWQYIWVAIPVDACDLKGKYQEKAGQIQRFLEERKLTRTFSQWDGSAAIKCTQCAHREALGPDELSGVSGFWEELRIKFKANVRKGDRLCAICTVKRFLRSSDMLEGLSEVRFGSTRDIAVITFKEFISSHKDELGGKVQTLISRAGELKSFVYQQDKASTSVGDIEGDFLYKDDLTPEKLLKEYFPELKEGTGEYASKRDELKKRSDGLVKAIDDICKRQGGEIRPSKYYAVLFFDGDDMGKWMSGALPDAKKTPLTRKRHEDLSAKLGALGVGIMPRIVSSFSAYTVYSGGDDLLVLAPLEYAAALLQELRSAFADNGLDPAATASAGMVIVHYSDSFRRALVEGRKAVERA
;
A
#
# COMPACT_ATOMS: atom_id res chain seq x y z
N MET A 1 -32.97 -25.99 17.90
CA MET A 1 -31.71 -25.53 17.27
C MET A 1 -31.74 -24.02 17.29
N SER A 2 -30.70 -23.34 17.79
CA SER A 2 -30.70 -21.87 17.77
C SER A 2 -30.72 -21.39 16.33
N ALA A 3 -31.69 -20.55 15.97
CA ALA A 3 -31.71 -19.92 14.66
C ALA A 3 -30.45 -19.05 14.48
N ARG A 4 -29.86 -19.10 13.29
CA ARG A 4 -28.64 -18.35 12.96
C ARG A 4 -28.81 -17.61 11.65
N TYR A 5 -27.99 -16.60 11.45
CA TYR A 5 -27.77 -16.01 10.14
C TYR A 5 -26.39 -16.38 9.62
N LEU A 6 -26.32 -16.57 8.31
CA LEU A 6 -25.08 -16.42 7.58
C LEU A 6 -25.01 -14.94 7.17
N LEU A 7 -23.99 -14.24 7.66
CA LEU A 7 -23.77 -12.80 7.49
C LEU A 7 -22.51 -12.60 6.65
N LYS A 8 -22.61 -11.82 5.57
CA LYS A 8 -21.45 -11.38 4.78
C LYS A 8 -21.34 -9.87 4.83
N VAL A 9 -20.17 -9.38 5.20
CA VAL A 9 -19.85 -7.95 5.27
C VAL A 9 -18.73 -7.64 4.29
N SER A 10 -18.83 -6.51 3.61
CA SER A 10 -17.84 -5.96 2.69
C SER A 10 -17.57 -4.51 3.05
N ILE A 11 -16.29 -4.17 3.14
CA ILE A 11 -15.78 -2.83 3.41
C ILE A 11 -15.18 -2.28 2.12
N GLY A 12 -15.48 -1.03 1.82
CA GLY A 12 -14.95 -0.33 0.65
C GLY A 12 -14.82 1.18 0.90
N PRO A 13 -14.42 1.97 -0.11
CA PRO A 13 -14.01 1.53 -1.45
C PRO A 13 -12.60 0.89 -1.44
N VAL A 14 -12.39 -0.16 -2.22
CA VAL A 14 -11.08 -0.85 -2.30
C VAL A 14 -10.19 -0.17 -3.32
N GLN A 15 -10.63 -0.19 -4.59
CA GLN A 15 -9.76 0.21 -5.70
C GLN A 15 -9.51 1.71 -5.71
N GLU A 16 -10.54 2.53 -5.51
CA GLU A 16 -10.39 3.98 -5.43
C GLU A 16 -9.48 4.38 -4.26
N PHE A 17 -9.63 3.76 -3.08
CA PHE A 17 -8.81 4.09 -1.92
C PHE A 17 -7.35 3.68 -2.08
N ILE A 18 -7.09 2.48 -2.64
CA ILE A 18 -5.73 1.97 -2.84
C ILE A 18 -5.05 2.72 -4.00
N ALA A 19 -5.70 2.81 -5.17
CA ALA A 19 -5.12 3.36 -6.39
C ALA A 19 -4.90 4.88 -6.37
N GLU A 20 -5.55 5.61 -5.45
CA GLU A 20 -5.30 7.05 -5.20
C GLU A 20 -3.93 7.27 -4.51
N ALA A 21 -2.85 7.04 -5.25
CA ALA A 21 -1.48 7.13 -4.78
C ALA A 21 -0.55 7.75 -5.84
N ARG A 22 0.28 8.71 -5.40
CA ARG A 22 1.40 9.24 -6.19
C ARG A 22 2.75 8.68 -5.74
N LYS A 23 2.81 8.14 -4.52
CA LYS A 23 3.98 7.47 -3.94
C LYS A 23 3.66 6.00 -3.67
N THR A 24 4.67 5.15 -3.76
CA THR A 24 4.64 3.72 -3.37
C THR A 24 4.19 3.57 -1.90
N ARG A 25 4.65 4.47 -1.03
CA ARG A 25 4.17 4.59 0.35
C ARG A 25 2.67 4.81 0.45
N ASP A 26 2.10 5.75 -0.32
CA ASP A 26 0.67 6.07 -0.22
C ASP A 26 -0.20 4.84 -0.60
N LEU A 27 0.29 4.07 -1.59
CA LEU A 27 -0.35 2.85 -2.05
C LEU A 27 -0.33 1.77 -0.95
N TRP A 28 0.85 1.52 -0.36
CA TRP A 28 0.99 0.57 0.74
C TRP A 28 0.18 0.98 1.97
N VAL A 29 0.21 2.26 2.38
CA VAL A 29 -0.59 2.76 3.50
C VAL A 29 -2.08 2.55 3.22
N GLY A 30 -2.55 2.80 1.99
CA GLY A 30 -3.95 2.56 1.63
C GLY A 30 -4.35 1.10 1.77
N SER A 31 -3.53 0.19 1.25
CA SER A 31 -3.76 -1.25 1.37
C SER A 31 -3.74 -1.73 2.83
N TYR A 32 -2.74 -1.28 3.60
CA TYR A 32 -2.62 -1.57 5.02
C TYR A 32 -3.85 -1.08 5.80
N LEU A 33 -4.26 0.17 5.58
CA LEU A 33 -5.42 0.76 6.24
C LEU A 33 -6.69 -0.04 5.95
N LEU A 34 -6.94 -0.41 4.70
CA LEU A 34 -8.10 -1.25 4.34
C LEU A 34 -8.11 -2.58 5.10
N SER A 35 -6.96 -3.24 5.16
CA SER A 35 -6.80 -4.50 5.88
C SER A 35 -7.00 -4.33 7.39
N ARG A 36 -6.48 -3.24 7.95
CA ARG A 36 -6.56 -2.91 9.36
C ARG A 36 -7.98 -2.49 9.79
N VAL A 37 -8.69 -1.68 9.01
CA VAL A 37 -10.10 -1.33 9.29
C VAL A 37 -10.98 -2.56 9.21
N THR A 38 -10.70 -3.48 8.27
CA THR A 38 -11.43 -4.74 8.17
C THR A 38 -11.22 -5.60 9.40
N PHE A 39 -9.98 -5.68 9.91
CA PHE A 39 -9.73 -6.34 11.19
C PHE A 39 -10.53 -5.70 12.34
N GLU A 40 -10.51 -4.37 12.46
CA GLU A 40 -11.20 -3.70 13.55
C GLU A 40 -12.73 -3.89 13.49
N ALA A 41 -13.31 -3.98 12.29
CA ALA A 41 -14.71 -4.36 12.07
C ALA A 41 -14.98 -5.84 12.45
N MET A 42 -14.04 -6.74 12.25
CA MET A 42 -14.22 -8.16 12.61
C MET A 42 -14.20 -8.42 14.13
N ARG A 43 -13.56 -7.54 14.91
CA ARG A 43 -13.31 -7.80 16.35
C ARG A 43 -14.55 -8.03 17.21
N PRO A 44 -15.69 -7.32 17.05
CA PRO A 44 -16.89 -7.61 17.83
C PRO A 44 -17.39 -9.04 17.63
N PHE A 45 -17.32 -9.53 16.38
CA PHE A 45 -17.66 -10.93 16.08
C PHE A 45 -16.66 -11.89 16.74
N ILE A 46 -15.36 -11.59 16.69
CA ILE A 46 -14.32 -12.40 17.35
C ILE A 46 -14.51 -12.45 18.88
N ASP A 47 -14.79 -11.29 19.48
CA ASP A 47 -14.89 -11.10 20.93
C ASP A 47 -16.18 -11.73 21.50
N SER A 48 -17.26 -11.77 20.71
CA SER A 48 -18.55 -12.34 21.12
C SER A 48 -18.48 -13.83 21.49
N LYS A 49 -17.55 -14.59 20.89
CA LYS A 49 -17.43 -16.07 20.93
C LYS A 49 -18.68 -16.85 20.47
N ALA A 50 -19.83 -16.21 20.33
CA ALA A 50 -21.07 -16.80 19.82
C ALA A 50 -21.16 -16.74 18.29
N ALA A 51 -20.46 -15.76 17.69
CA ALA A 51 -20.25 -15.68 16.26
C ALA A 51 -19.08 -16.58 15.82
N GLU A 52 -19.21 -17.17 14.64
CA GLU A 52 -18.21 -18.08 14.07
C GLU A 52 -17.73 -17.51 12.74
N ILE A 53 -16.46 -17.07 12.70
CA ILE A 53 -15.83 -16.55 11.48
C ILE A 53 -15.52 -17.72 10.55
N ILE A 54 -16.07 -17.68 9.34
CA ILE A 54 -15.85 -18.68 8.29
C ILE A 54 -14.76 -18.20 7.32
N TYR A 55 -14.75 -16.91 7.01
CA TYR A 55 -13.78 -16.27 6.13
C TYR A 55 -13.50 -14.84 6.59
N PRO A 56 -12.25 -14.35 6.56
CA PRO A 56 -10.99 -15.06 6.27
C PRO A 56 -10.51 -15.94 7.43
N ALA A 57 -9.50 -16.78 7.19
CA ALA A 57 -8.86 -17.62 8.21
C ALA A 57 -8.00 -16.76 9.15
N LEU A 58 -8.46 -16.58 10.38
CA LEU A 58 -7.90 -15.62 11.33
C LEU A 58 -6.49 -15.96 11.80
N ASP A 59 -6.20 -17.24 12.09
CA ASP A 59 -4.93 -17.65 12.72
C ASP A 59 -3.69 -17.30 11.89
N ILE A 60 -3.86 -17.13 10.58
CA ILE A 60 -2.79 -16.77 9.65
C ILE A 60 -2.50 -15.26 9.69
N SER A 61 -3.52 -14.44 9.96
CA SER A 61 -3.39 -12.99 9.99
C SER A 61 -2.43 -12.53 11.08
N PRO A 62 -1.37 -11.78 10.72
CA PRO A 62 -0.50 -11.12 11.69
C PRO A 62 -1.29 -10.23 12.65
N PHE A 63 -2.34 -9.53 12.18
CA PHE A 63 -3.18 -8.72 13.06
C PHE A 63 -3.87 -9.57 14.11
N TYR A 64 -4.54 -10.66 13.72
CA TYR A 64 -5.18 -11.54 14.69
C TYR A 64 -4.19 -12.09 15.70
N ARG A 65 -3.04 -12.60 15.25
CA ARG A 65 -1.99 -13.09 16.16
C ARG A 65 -1.49 -12.01 17.11
N ASN A 66 -1.41 -10.76 16.66
CA ASN A 66 -0.98 -9.65 17.52
C ASN A 66 -1.94 -9.37 18.67
N PHE A 67 -3.26 -9.47 18.46
CA PHE A 67 -4.24 -9.15 19.50
C PHE A 67 -4.66 -10.37 20.31
N TYR A 68 -4.74 -11.54 19.69
CA TYR A 68 -5.42 -12.71 20.25
C TYR A 68 -4.50 -13.93 20.47
N SER A 69 -3.28 -13.94 19.93
CA SER A 69 -2.32 -15.04 20.15
C SER A 69 -1.29 -14.72 21.23
N LYS A 70 -0.79 -15.78 21.88
CA LYS A 70 0.37 -15.74 22.78
C LYS A 70 1.67 -15.55 22.00
N SER A 71 1.77 -16.10 20.79
CA SER A 71 2.93 -15.93 19.91
C SER A 71 2.71 -14.67 19.07
N LYS A 72 3.42 -13.60 19.43
CA LYS A 72 3.36 -12.33 18.69
C LYS A 72 4.08 -12.48 17.34
N PRO A 73 3.50 -11.93 16.25
CA PRO A 73 4.17 -11.91 14.95
C PRO A 73 5.42 -11.03 15.01
N ALA A 74 6.38 -11.28 14.11
CA ALA A 74 7.50 -10.34 13.94
C ALA A 74 6.98 -8.99 13.43
N HIS A 75 7.66 -7.89 13.77
CA HIS A 75 7.26 -6.54 13.31
C HIS A 75 7.05 -6.46 11.80
N ARG A 76 7.92 -7.10 11.01
CA ARG A 76 7.81 -7.14 9.55
C ARG A 76 6.58 -7.87 9.03
N GLU A 77 6.06 -8.84 9.78
CA GLU A 77 4.81 -9.53 9.40
C GLU A 77 3.60 -8.61 9.61
N LEU A 78 3.64 -7.74 10.62
CA LEU A 78 2.56 -6.77 10.87
C LEU A 78 2.39 -5.80 9.71
N GLU A 79 3.46 -5.47 8.99
CA GLU A 79 3.47 -4.57 7.82
C GLU A 79 2.71 -5.11 6.59
N ALA A 80 2.29 -6.38 6.63
CA ALA A 80 1.53 -6.99 5.55
C ALA A 80 0.03 -6.68 5.66
N ALA A 81 -0.52 -6.07 4.61
CA ALA A 81 -1.96 -6.01 4.39
C ALA A 81 -2.47 -7.42 4.05
N SER A 82 -2.90 -8.15 5.09
CA SER A 82 -3.07 -9.61 5.09
C SER A 82 -4.52 -10.08 5.10
N LEU A 83 -5.45 -9.20 5.45
CA LEU A 83 -6.87 -9.46 5.44
C LEU A 83 -7.53 -8.85 4.20
N PRO A 84 -8.48 -9.59 3.57
CA PRO A 84 -9.33 -9.09 2.51
C PRO A 84 -10.28 -8.01 3.04
N ASN A 85 -10.98 -7.36 2.12
CA ASN A 85 -11.95 -6.31 2.42
C ASN A 85 -13.36 -6.82 2.78
N HIS A 86 -13.53 -8.13 2.99
CA HIS A 86 -14.83 -8.72 3.28
C HIS A 86 -14.68 -9.97 4.14
N PHE A 87 -15.72 -10.29 4.90
CA PHE A 87 -15.71 -11.43 5.80
C PHE A 87 -17.09 -12.10 5.86
N LEU A 88 -17.09 -13.40 6.16
CA LEU A 88 -18.26 -14.26 6.25
C LEU A 88 -18.34 -14.86 7.65
N VAL A 89 -19.49 -14.71 8.31
CA VAL A 89 -19.69 -15.08 9.71
C VAL A 89 -21.02 -15.82 9.84
N SER A 90 -21.06 -16.84 10.71
CA SER A 90 -22.33 -17.35 11.22
C SER A 90 -22.61 -16.71 12.58
N VAL A 91 -23.74 -16.03 12.71
CA VAL A 91 -24.13 -15.29 13.93
C VAL A 91 -25.46 -15.81 14.50
N PRO A 92 -25.65 -15.81 15.83
CA PRO A 92 -26.96 -16.05 16.42
C PRO A 92 -27.99 -15.01 15.95
N GLN A 93 -29.25 -15.43 15.82
CA GLN A 93 -30.32 -14.55 15.36
C GLN A 93 -30.51 -13.32 16.27
N ASP A 94 -30.40 -13.48 17.58
CA ASP A 94 -30.69 -12.41 18.53
C ASP A 94 -29.55 -11.37 18.63
N ASP A 95 -28.37 -11.70 18.10
CA ASP A 95 -27.15 -10.87 18.23
C ASP A 95 -26.79 -10.11 16.93
N ILE A 96 -27.49 -10.36 15.81
CA ILE A 96 -27.05 -9.83 14.51
C ILE A 96 -27.03 -8.30 14.47
N ASP A 97 -28.10 -7.65 14.94
CA ASP A 97 -28.24 -6.19 14.85
C ASP A 97 -27.18 -5.50 15.73
N SER A 98 -27.01 -5.97 16.97
CA SER A 98 -26.04 -5.42 17.91
C SER A 98 -24.60 -5.63 17.42
N LEU A 99 -24.26 -6.81 16.91
CA LEU A 99 -22.91 -7.08 16.40
C LEU A 99 -22.58 -6.30 15.12
N VAL A 100 -23.56 -6.12 14.22
CA VAL A 100 -23.37 -5.30 13.01
C VAL A 100 -23.17 -3.83 13.37
N GLU A 101 -23.96 -3.31 14.31
CA GLU A 101 -23.83 -1.94 14.82
C GLU A 101 -22.47 -1.73 15.51
N GLU A 102 -22.07 -2.64 16.42
CA GLU A 102 -20.78 -2.56 17.11
C GLU A 102 -19.61 -2.65 16.11
N SER A 103 -19.69 -3.55 15.14
CA SER A 103 -18.70 -3.68 14.06
C SER A 103 -18.52 -2.40 13.27
N LYS A 104 -19.64 -1.77 12.85
CA LYS A 104 -19.61 -0.50 12.12
C LYS A 104 -19.03 0.63 12.98
N ASN A 105 -19.55 0.82 14.19
CA ASN A 105 -19.10 1.86 15.12
C ASN A 105 -17.60 1.75 15.43
N ARG A 106 -17.09 0.51 15.53
CA ARG A 106 -15.70 0.23 15.81
C ARG A 106 -14.77 0.56 14.64
N LEU A 107 -15.22 0.28 13.41
CA LEU A 107 -14.52 0.72 12.20
C LEU A 107 -14.44 2.25 12.14
N GLU A 108 -15.57 2.93 12.32
CA GLU A 108 -15.68 4.39 12.24
C GLU A 108 -14.82 5.04 13.33
N SER A 109 -14.95 4.59 14.58
CA SER A 109 -14.15 5.09 15.71
C SER A 109 -12.65 4.91 15.50
N PHE A 110 -12.23 3.79 14.89
CA PHE A 110 -10.82 3.55 14.59
C PHE A 110 -10.31 4.51 13.50
N TRP A 111 -11.09 4.71 12.43
CA TRP A 111 -10.76 5.65 11.37
C TRP A 111 -10.69 7.10 11.89
N ASP A 112 -11.69 7.53 12.65
CA ASP A 112 -11.78 8.87 13.21
C ASP A 112 -10.60 9.17 14.13
N LYS A 113 -10.18 8.20 14.95
CA LYS A 113 -8.99 8.33 15.79
C LYS A 113 -7.74 8.59 14.96
N LEU A 114 -7.56 7.90 13.83
CA LEU A 114 -6.41 8.11 12.94
C LEU A 114 -6.48 9.46 12.24
N ALA A 115 -7.64 9.80 11.68
CA ALA A 115 -7.86 11.06 11.00
C ALA A 115 -7.61 12.25 11.95
N GLU A 116 -8.21 12.22 13.14
CA GLU A 116 -8.04 13.26 14.15
C GLU A 116 -6.61 13.34 14.69
N GLY A 117 -5.92 12.20 14.81
CA GLY A 117 -4.50 12.16 15.16
C GLY A 117 -3.64 12.92 14.15
N VAL A 118 -3.88 12.72 12.85
CA VAL A 118 -3.19 13.45 11.78
C VAL A 118 -3.60 14.93 11.76
N ARG A 119 -4.89 15.24 11.90
CA ARG A 119 -5.41 16.61 11.96
C ARG A 119 -4.72 17.40 13.05
N LYS A 120 -4.71 16.88 14.29
CA LYS A 120 -4.02 17.48 15.44
C LYS A 120 -2.52 17.64 15.22
N TYR A 121 -1.88 16.66 14.59
CA TYR A 121 -0.45 16.74 14.27
C TYR A 121 -0.15 17.90 13.34
N ILE A 122 -0.96 18.10 12.29
CA ILE A 122 -0.79 19.22 11.35
C ILE A 122 -1.14 20.54 12.04
N THR A 123 -2.28 20.64 12.74
CA THR A 123 -2.73 21.88 13.41
C THR A 123 -1.68 22.41 14.40
N LYS A 124 -1.03 21.55 15.18
CA LYS A 124 0.06 21.96 16.10
C LYS A 124 1.29 22.53 15.40
N ASN A 125 1.39 22.34 14.09
CA ASN A 125 2.54 22.64 13.27
C ASN A 125 2.24 23.67 12.17
N ILE A 126 1.08 24.31 12.12
CA ILE A 126 0.80 25.37 11.13
C ILE A 126 0.66 26.73 11.81
N ASN A 127 0.75 27.80 11.02
CA ASN A 127 0.52 29.17 11.46
C ASN A 127 -0.99 29.48 11.58
N ALA A 128 -1.38 30.32 12.55
CA ALA A 128 -2.76 30.79 12.77
C ALA A 128 -3.34 31.59 11.59
N VAL A 129 -2.49 32.04 10.67
CA VAL A 129 -2.91 32.70 9.42
C VAL A 129 -3.80 31.78 8.55
N TYR A 130 -3.75 30.46 8.75
CA TYR A 130 -4.56 29.48 8.02
C TYR A 130 -5.69 28.89 8.87
N ASP A 131 -6.29 29.68 9.76
CA ASP A 131 -7.50 29.26 10.48
C ASP A 131 -8.58 28.80 9.48
N GLY A 132 -9.13 27.61 9.71
CA GLY A 132 -10.10 26.96 8.81
C GLY A 132 -9.51 26.21 7.61
N TRP A 133 -8.19 25.96 7.55
CA TRP A 133 -7.54 25.15 6.50
C TRP A 133 -8.17 23.75 6.31
N ASP A 134 -8.79 23.24 7.35
CA ASP A 134 -9.42 21.92 7.47
C ASP A 134 -10.94 21.98 7.35
N SER A 135 -11.50 23.05 6.77
CA SER A 135 -12.95 23.22 6.57
C SER A 135 -13.64 22.04 5.86
N GLN A 136 -12.91 21.35 4.99
CA GLN A 136 -13.39 20.17 4.25
C GLN A 136 -13.14 18.85 4.98
N TRP A 137 -12.48 18.86 6.15
CA TRP A 137 -11.96 17.65 6.78
C TRP A 137 -13.06 16.68 7.19
N ASP A 138 -14.02 17.15 7.97
CA ASP A 138 -15.07 16.31 8.55
C ASP A 138 -15.96 15.72 7.46
N VAL A 139 -16.38 16.55 6.50
CA VAL A 139 -17.21 16.11 5.37
C VAL A 139 -16.45 15.04 4.55
N GLN A 140 -15.16 15.23 4.27
CA GLN A 140 -14.39 14.28 3.48
C GLN A 140 -14.05 12.98 4.21
N THR A 141 -14.01 12.98 5.55
CA THR A 141 -13.58 11.83 6.36
C THR A 141 -14.73 10.98 6.87
N CYS A 142 -15.92 11.56 7.09
CA CYS A 142 -17.06 10.87 7.68
C CYS A 142 -17.67 9.78 6.79
N ASP A 143 -17.65 9.97 5.46
CA ASP A 143 -18.29 9.05 4.49
C ASP A 143 -17.27 8.31 3.61
N LEU A 144 -16.05 8.09 4.12
CA LEU A 144 -15.04 7.34 3.37
C LEU A 144 -15.40 5.86 3.25
N TRP A 145 -15.74 5.22 4.37
CA TRP A 145 -15.85 3.77 4.45
C TRP A 145 -17.28 3.29 4.20
N GLN A 146 -17.45 2.55 3.10
CA GLN A 146 -18.69 1.86 2.78
C GLN A 146 -18.75 0.54 3.57
N TYR A 147 -19.62 0.48 4.57
CA TYR A 147 -19.93 -0.74 5.32
C TYR A 147 -21.19 -1.40 4.73
N ILE A 148 -20.99 -2.38 3.85
CA ILE A 148 -22.08 -3.07 3.15
C ILE A 148 -22.23 -4.48 3.73
N TRP A 149 -23.44 -4.88 4.09
CA TRP A 149 -23.69 -6.23 4.60
C TRP A 149 -24.99 -6.82 4.07
N VAL A 150 -25.05 -8.16 4.07
CA VAL A 150 -26.25 -8.95 3.78
C VAL A 150 -26.29 -10.16 4.70
N ALA A 151 -27.49 -10.61 5.08
CA ALA A 151 -27.67 -11.77 5.93
C ALA A 151 -28.80 -12.66 5.40
N ILE A 152 -28.62 -13.98 5.53
CA ILE A 152 -29.65 -14.97 5.21
C ILE A 152 -29.87 -15.92 6.39
N PRO A 153 -31.14 -16.26 6.72
CA PRO A 153 -31.41 -17.20 7.80
C PRO A 153 -30.93 -18.60 7.42
N VAL A 154 -30.29 -19.28 8.37
CA VAL A 154 -29.77 -20.63 8.24
C VAL A 154 -30.00 -21.43 9.53
N ASP A 155 -30.25 -22.72 9.37
CA ASP A 155 -30.26 -23.68 10.47
C ASP A 155 -29.07 -24.65 10.36
N ALA A 156 -28.99 -25.61 11.29
CA ALA A 156 -27.91 -26.60 11.29
C ALA A 156 -28.00 -27.58 10.09
N CYS A 157 -29.19 -27.80 9.54
CA CYS A 157 -29.39 -28.64 8.37
C CYS A 157 -28.88 -27.93 7.10
N ASP A 158 -29.16 -26.63 6.96
CA ASP A 158 -28.66 -25.78 5.89
C ASP A 158 -27.13 -25.73 5.89
N LEU A 159 -26.52 -25.49 7.05
CA LEU A 159 -25.05 -25.41 7.18
C LEU A 159 -24.34 -26.75 6.91
N LYS A 160 -25.03 -27.89 7.07
CA LYS A 160 -24.46 -29.22 6.81
C LYS A 160 -24.74 -29.73 5.39
N GLY A 161 -25.98 -29.60 4.91
CA GLY A 161 -26.46 -30.24 3.68
C GLY A 161 -26.64 -29.31 2.49
N LYS A 162 -26.82 -28.00 2.71
CA LYS A 162 -27.11 -27.00 1.66
C LYS A 162 -26.12 -25.84 1.65
N TYR A 163 -24.92 -26.04 2.20
CA TYR A 163 -23.96 -24.96 2.41
C TYR A 163 -23.56 -24.24 1.11
N GLN A 164 -23.27 -24.99 0.04
CA GLN A 164 -22.96 -24.43 -1.27
C GLN A 164 -24.08 -23.52 -1.81
N GLU A 165 -25.33 -23.95 -1.70
CA GLU A 165 -26.50 -23.15 -2.12
C GLU A 165 -26.56 -21.84 -1.33
N LYS A 166 -26.40 -21.90 -0.01
CA LYS A 166 -26.40 -20.73 0.87
C LYS A 166 -25.22 -19.80 0.62
N ALA A 167 -24.03 -20.35 0.36
CA ALA A 167 -22.82 -19.59 0.01
C ALA A 167 -22.99 -18.85 -1.33
N GLY A 168 -23.58 -19.51 -2.34
CA GLY A 168 -23.95 -18.87 -3.60
C GLY A 168 -25.02 -17.79 -3.44
N GLN A 169 -26.06 -18.06 -2.65
CA GLN A 169 -27.14 -17.10 -2.38
C GLN A 169 -26.63 -15.82 -1.73
N ILE A 170 -25.82 -15.93 -0.66
CA ILE A 170 -25.31 -14.76 0.05
C ILE A 170 -24.29 -13.97 -0.78
N GLN A 171 -23.50 -14.65 -1.63
CA GLN A 171 -22.61 -13.98 -2.57
C GLN A 171 -23.40 -13.11 -3.55
N ARG A 172 -24.45 -13.68 -4.17
CA ARG A 172 -25.32 -12.94 -5.10
C ARG A 172 -25.98 -11.74 -4.41
N PHE A 173 -26.52 -11.91 -3.21
CA PHE A 173 -27.14 -10.81 -2.46
C PHE A 173 -26.15 -9.69 -2.14
N LEU A 174 -24.89 -10.02 -1.83
CA LEU A 174 -23.88 -8.99 -1.60
C LEU A 174 -23.58 -8.20 -2.88
N GLU A 175 -23.53 -8.86 -4.04
CA GLU A 175 -23.34 -8.20 -5.35
C GLU A 175 -24.53 -7.29 -5.68
N GLU A 176 -25.75 -7.76 -5.49
CA GLU A 176 -26.99 -6.96 -5.65
C GLU A 176 -26.99 -5.74 -4.71
N ARG A 177 -26.59 -5.93 -3.45
CA ARG A 177 -26.50 -4.85 -2.46
C ARG A 177 -25.44 -3.81 -2.83
N LYS A 178 -24.32 -4.21 -3.44
CA LYS A 178 -23.27 -3.31 -3.95
C LYS A 178 -23.76 -2.44 -5.11
N LEU A 179 -24.62 -2.99 -5.98
CA LEU A 179 -25.24 -2.25 -7.09
C LEU A 179 -26.28 -1.23 -6.61
N THR A 180 -27.00 -1.55 -5.53
CA THR A 180 -28.06 -0.71 -4.94
C THR A 180 -27.57 0.09 -3.72
N ARG A 181 -26.27 0.41 -3.68
CA ARG A 181 -25.65 1.09 -2.52
C ARG A 181 -26.36 2.39 -2.17
N THR A 182 -26.55 2.60 -0.87
CA THR A 182 -27.01 3.89 -0.36
C THR A 182 -25.81 4.83 -0.34
N PHE A 183 -25.97 6.03 -0.87
CA PHE A 183 -24.92 7.04 -0.87
C PHE A 183 -25.52 8.40 -0.54
N SER A 184 -24.73 9.23 0.14
CA SER A 184 -25.04 10.64 0.29
C SER A 184 -24.48 11.38 -0.92
N GLN A 185 -25.23 12.32 -1.47
CA GLN A 185 -24.72 13.15 -2.55
C GLN A 185 -23.64 14.09 -2.01
N TRP A 186 -22.50 14.14 -2.71
CA TRP A 186 -21.46 15.12 -2.44
C TRP A 186 -21.71 16.37 -3.27
N ASP A 187 -22.09 17.47 -2.60
CA ASP A 187 -22.37 18.74 -3.28
C ASP A 187 -21.11 19.50 -3.70
N GLY A 188 -19.96 19.14 -3.12
CA GLY A 188 -18.66 19.73 -3.44
C GLY A 188 -18.49 21.17 -2.98
N SER A 189 -17.32 21.73 -3.30
CA SER A 189 -17.04 23.14 -3.11
C SER A 189 -16.25 23.73 -4.29
N ALA A 190 -16.09 25.04 -4.29
CA ALA A 190 -15.27 25.76 -5.26
C ALA A 190 -13.76 25.51 -5.08
N ALA A 191 -13.36 24.83 -4.01
CA ALA A 191 -11.97 24.49 -3.77
C ALA A 191 -11.40 23.63 -4.90
N ILE A 192 -10.14 23.90 -5.23
CA ILE A 192 -9.41 23.14 -6.24
C ILE A 192 -9.29 21.66 -5.84
N LYS A 193 -9.18 20.78 -6.84
CA LYS A 193 -9.08 19.34 -6.57
C LYS A 193 -7.70 18.94 -6.06
N CYS A 194 -7.71 17.90 -5.24
CA CYS A 194 -6.54 17.24 -4.73
C CYS A 194 -5.66 16.74 -5.87
N THR A 195 -4.39 17.08 -5.83
CA THR A 195 -3.39 16.65 -6.82
C THR A 195 -3.12 15.15 -6.81
N GLN A 196 -3.39 14.45 -5.71
CA GLN A 196 -3.19 13.01 -5.57
C GLN A 196 -4.37 12.21 -6.13
N CYS A 197 -5.58 12.35 -5.57
CA CYS A 197 -6.75 11.59 -6.05
C CYS A 197 -7.43 12.22 -7.26
N ALA A 198 -7.40 13.55 -7.38
CA ALA A 198 -8.16 14.34 -8.36
C ALA A 198 -9.70 14.26 -8.22
N HIS A 199 -10.22 13.66 -7.14
CA HIS A 199 -11.66 13.56 -6.88
C HIS A 199 -12.14 14.59 -5.85
N ARG A 200 -11.48 14.64 -4.70
CA ARG A 200 -11.86 15.49 -3.55
C ARG A 200 -11.17 16.85 -3.59
N GLU A 201 -11.77 17.83 -2.95
CA GLU A 201 -11.24 19.17 -2.74
C GLU A 201 -9.96 19.13 -1.90
N ALA A 202 -8.98 19.97 -2.24
CA ALA A 202 -7.77 20.12 -1.45
C ALA A 202 -8.05 20.93 -0.17
N LEU A 203 -7.30 20.64 0.88
CA LEU A 203 -7.31 21.42 2.12
C LEU A 203 -6.55 22.73 1.93
N GLY A 204 -6.86 23.71 2.78
CA GLY A 204 -6.38 25.09 2.71
C GLY A 204 -7.45 26.06 2.21
N PRO A 205 -7.09 27.34 2.02
CA PRO A 205 -8.00 28.34 1.46
C PRO A 205 -8.52 27.97 0.07
N ASP A 206 -9.73 28.39 -0.29
CA ASP A 206 -10.33 28.05 -1.60
C ASP A 206 -9.59 28.72 -2.79
N GLU A 207 -9.00 29.88 -2.57
CA GLU A 207 -8.28 30.66 -3.59
C GLU A 207 -6.92 30.02 -3.95
N LEU A 208 -6.59 29.99 -5.26
CA LEU A 208 -5.40 29.32 -5.79
C LEU A 208 -4.07 29.83 -5.19
N SER A 209 -3.96 31.14 -4.95
CA SER A 209 -2.79 31.75 -4.30
C SER A 209 -2.69 31.32 -2.84
N GLY A 210 -3.81 31.35 -2.11
CA GLY A 210 -3.90 30.96 -0.70
C GLY A 210 -3.55 29.49 -0.48
N VAL A 211 -4.16 28.57 -1.22
CA VAL A 211 -3.86 27.13 -1.14
C VAL A 211 -2.41 26.83 -1.53
N SER A 212 -1.86 27.53 -2.51
CA SER A 212 -0.46 27.32 -2.92
C SER A 212 0.52 27.79 -1.83
N GLY A 213 0.23 28.91 -1.16
CA GLY A 213 1.01 29.39 -0.01
C GLY A 213 0.96 28.41 1.16
N PHE A 214 -0.24 27.96 1.53
CA PHE A 214 -0.46 26.98 2.60
C PHE A 214 0.36 25.69 2.39
N TRP A 215 0.29 25.09 1.20
CA TRP A 215 1.01 23.85 0.91
C TRP A 215 2.52 24.05 0.76
N GLU A 216 3.01 25.23 0.35
CA GLU A 216 4.45 25.52 0.34
C GLU A 216 5.02 25.65 1.77
N GLU A 217 4.26 26.23 2.70
CA GLU A 217 4.65 26.24 4.12
C GLU A 217 4.72 24.81 4.70
N LEU A 218 3.69 24.00 4.44
CA LEU A 218 3.70 22.58 4.83
C LEU A 218 4.86 21.82 4.19
N ARG A 219 5.23 22.16 2.95
CA ARG A 219 6.40 21.57 2.28
C ARG A 219 7.71 21.91 3.00
N ILE A 220 7.90 23.16 3.41
CA ILE A 220 9.10 23.58 4.13
C ILE A 220 9.18 22.86 5.48
N LYS A 221 8.05 22.73 6.19
CA LYS A 221 8.01 22.11 7.52
C LYS A 221 8.04 20.57 7.50
N PHE A 222 7.42 19.97 6.48
CA PHE A 222 7.29 18.52 6.32
C PHE A 222 7.94 18.04 5.01
N LYS A 223 9.22 18.38 4.81
CA LYS A 223 9.99 18.10 3.58
C LYS A 223 9.87 16.65 3.09
N ALA A 224 9.78 15.67 4.01
CA ALA A 224 9.64 14.26 3.67
C ALA A 224 8.23 13.86 3.20
N ASN A 225 7.19 14.54 3.68
CA ASN A 225 5.79 14.19 3.43
C ASN A 225 5.22 14.93 2.21
N VAL A 226 5.53 16.22 2.05
CA VAL A 226 4.89 17.11 1.07
C VAL A 226 5.87 17.48 -0.05
N ARG A 227 5.44 17.33 -1.31
CA ARG A 227 6.24 17.71 -2.49
C ARG A 227 5.86 19.09 -3.02
N LYS A 228 6.72 19.64 -3.88
CA LYS A 228 6.41 20.88 -4.61
C LYS A 228 5.12 20.71 -5.40
N GLY A 229 4.17 21.62 -5.17
CA GLY A 229 2.88 21.63 -5.84
C GLY A 229 1.90 20.55 -5.35
N ASP A 230 2.23 19.81 -4.27
CA ASP A 230 1.23 18.97 -3.61
C ASP A 230 0.11 19.85 -3.05
N ARG A 231 -1.12 19.41 -3.28
CA ARG A 231 -2.34 19.96 -2.68
C ARG A 231 -3.25 18.78 -2.42
N LEU A 232 -3.47 18.43 -1.16
CA LEU A 232 -4.07 17.16 -0.77
C LEU A 232 -5.44 17.36 -0.12
N CYS A 233 -6.37 16.43 -0.37
CA CYS A 233 -7.62 16.32 0.40
C CYS A 233 -7.35 15.69 1.77
N ALA A 234 -8.34 15.67 2.67
CA ALA A 234 -8.23 15.06 3.99
C ALA A 234 -7.78 13.59 3.92
N ILE A 235 -8.38 12.79 3.04
CA ILE A 235 -8.05 11.37 2.89
C ILE A 235 -6.59 11.15 2.45
N CYS A 236 -6.15 11.90 1.43
CA CYS A 236 -4.77 11.81 0.95
C CYS A 236 -3.77 12.35 1.99
N THR A 237 -4.18 13.36 2.77
CA THR A 237 -3.39 13.90 3.88
C THR A 237 -3.21 12.86 4.97
N VAL A 238 -4.28 12.18 5.40
CA VAL A 238 -4.20 11.07 6.36
C VAL A 238 -3.24 9.99 5.85
N LYS A 239 -3.39 9.50 4.62
CA LYS A 239 -2.48 8.50 4.02
C LYS A 239 -1.02 8.96 4.02
N ARG A 240 -0.77 10.23 3.72
CA ARG A 240 0.59 10.78 3.57
C ARG A 240 1.29 11.03 4.90
N PHE A 241 0.53 11.42 5.92
CA PHE A 241 1.03 11.82 7.23
C PHE A 241 0.91 10.74 8.31
N LEU A 242 0.24 9.62 8.03
CA LEU A 242 0.22 8.47 8.92
C LEU A 242 1.65 8.02 9.25
N ARG A 243 1.97 7.89 10.55
CA ARG A 243 3.29 7.46 11.05
C ARG A 243 3.16 6.24 11.96
N SER A 244 4.20 5.42 11.90
CA SER A 244 4.37 4.13 12.58
C SER A 244 4.37 4.23 14.11
N SER A 245 5.13 5.16 14.67
CA SER A 245 5.48 5.09 16.10
C SER A 245 4.37 5.52 17.05
N ASP A 246 3.47 6.42 16.62
CA ASP A 246 2.53 7.09 17.54
C ASP A 246 1.06 6.93 17.14
N MET A 247 0.76 6.66 15.86
CA MET A 247 -0.61 6.71 15.34
C MET A 247 -1.16 5.35 14.94
N LEU A 248 -0.33 4.47 14.35
CA LEU A 248 -0.77 3.15 13.92
C LEU A 248 0.33 2.09 14.04
N GLU A 249 0.13 1.17 14.97
CA GLU A 249 0.97 -0.01 15.18
C GLU A 249 1.06 -0.85 13.89
N GLY A 250 2.26 -1.38 13.61
CA GLY A 250 2.53 -2.28 12.49
C GLY A 250 2.82 -1.60 11.14
N LEU A 251 2.74 -0.26 11.05
CA LEU A 251 3.52 0.45 10.04
C LEU A 251 4.94 0.61 10.55
N SER A 252 5.98 0.42 9.73
CA SER A 252 7.34 0.94 9.97
C SER A 252 7.56 2.23 9.19
N GLU A 253 8.63 2.97 9.51
CA GLU A 253 9.09 4.06 8.64
C GLU A 253 9.54 3.48 7.29
N VAL A 254 8.66 3.61 6.30
CA VAL A 254 8.94 3.50 4.87
C VAL A 254 9.50 2.12 4.45
N ARG A 255 8.60 1.15 4.25
CA ARG A 255 8.92 -0.14 3.62
C ARG A 255 9.42 -0.02 2.17
N PHE A 256 9.17 1.12 1.51
CA PHE A 256 9.47 1.33 0.09
C PHE A 256 10.34 2.56 -0.12
N GLY A 257 11.52 2.36 -0.69
CA GLY A 257 12.24 3.43 -1.37
C GLY A 257 11.40 4.06 -2.49
N SER A 258 11.87 5.17 -3.01
CA SER A 258 11.33 5.79 -4.22
C SER A 258 11.33 4.80 -5.40
N THR A 259 10.59 5.08 -6.47
CA THR A 259 10.65 4.28 -7.72
C THR A 259 12.07 4.16 -8.28
N ARG A 260 12.94 5.13 -7.97
CA ARG A 260 14.37 5.10 -8.30
C ARG A 260 15.11 4.01 -7.53
N ASP A 261 14.81 3.85 -6.24
CA ASP A 261 15.41 2.80 -5.41
C ASP A 261 15.11 1.41 -5.97
N ILE A 262 13.89 1.19 -6.49
CA ILE A 262 13.51 -0.07 -7.13
C ILE A 262 14.29 -0.31 -8.42
N ALA A 263 14.41 0.72 -9.27
CA ALA A 263 15.08 0.61 -10.55
C ALA A 263 16.59 0.34 -10.43
N VAL A 264 17.23 0.73 -9.33
CA VAL A 264 18.69 0.55 -9.13
C VAL A 264 19.09 -0.68 -8.32
N ILE A 265 18.15 -1.53 -7.91
CA ILE A 265 18.45 -2.68 -7.03
C ILE A 265 19.51 -3.59 -7.64
N THR A 266 19.32 -4.00 -8.89
CA THR A 266 20.24 -4.90 -9.60
C THR A 266 21.63 -4.27 -9.77
N PHE A 267 21.71 -2.95 -9.92
CA PHE A 267 22.97 -2.22 -9.93
C PHE A 267 23.67 -2.25 -8.56
N LYS A 268 22.92 -2.02 -7.46
CA LYS A 268 23.45 -2.09 -6.09
C LYS A 268 23.90 -3.51 -5.73
N GLU A 269 23.13 -4.52 -6.12
CA GLU A 269 23.46 -5.94 -5.94
C GLU A 269 24.74 -6.29 -6.70
N PHE A 270 24.86 -5.88 -7.96
CA PHE A 270 26.06 -6.12 -8.75
C PHE A 270 27.31 -5.54 -8.07
N ILE A 271 27.26 -4.28 -7.64
CA ILE A 271 28.39 -3.64 -6.95
C ILE A 271 28.74 -4.43 -5.68
N SER A 272 27.72 -4.89 -4.96
CA SER A 272 27.89 -5.64 -3.72
C SER A 272 28.51 -7.02 -3.94
N SER A 273 28.16 -7.70 -5.03
CA SER A 273 28.70 -9.01 -5.41
C SER A 273 30.10 -8.93 -6.06
N HIS A 274 30.49 -7.78 -6.59
CA HIS A 274 31.79 -7.58 -7.26
C HIS A 274 32.71 -6.61 -6.50
N LYS A 275 32.56 -6.52 -5.17
CA LYS A 275 33.35 -5.58 -4.34
C LYS A 275 34.86 -5.74 -4.51
N ASP A 276 35.35 -6.98 -4.56
CA ASP A 276 36.79 -7.26 -4.65
C ASP A 276 37.36 -6.81 -6.00
N GLU A 277 36.62 -7.01 -7.08
CA GLU A 277 37.02 -6.59 -8.43
C GLU A 277 36.96 -5.07 -8.61
N LEU A 278 35.91 -4.44 -8.07
CA LEU A 278 35.75 -2.98 -8.13
C LEU A 278 36.69 -2.26 -7.16
N GLY A 279 37.20 -2.97 -6.14
CA GLY A 279 38.20 -2.50 -5.17
C GLY A 279 37.81 -1.18 -4.51
N GLY A 280 38.78 -0.26 -4.41
CA GLY A 280 38.61 1.05 -3.76
C GLY A 280 37.53 1.95 -4.39
N LYS A 281 37.07 1.65 -5.61
CA LYS A 281 35.98 2.39 -6.25
C LYS A 281 34.67 2.29 -5.46
N VAL A 282 34.40 1.14 -4.85
CA VAL A 282 33.17 0.94 -4.03
C VAL A 282 33.21 1.83 -2.79
N GLN A 283 34.34 1.85 -2.08
CA GLN A 283 34.49 2.70 -0.90
C GLN A 283 34.41 4.19 -1.26
N THR A 284 34.94 4.56 -2.43
CA THR A 284 34.84 5.93 -2.96
C THR A 284 33.38 6.30 -3.22
N LEU A 285 32.60 5.42 -3.86
CA LEU A 285 31.18 5.63 -4.11
C LEU A 285 30.41 5.83 -2.80
N ILE A 286 30.59 4.94 -1.81
CA ILE A 286 29.94 5.02 -0.50
C ILE A 286 30.29 6.34 0.21
N SER A 287 31.56 6.72 0.21
CA SER A 287 32.03 7.97 0.83
C SER A 287 31.40 9.20 0.18
N ARG A 288 31.40 9.28 -1.16
CA ARG A 288 30.84 10.42 -1.89
C ARG A 288 29.32 10.53 -1.73
N ALA A 289 28.62 9.39 -1.72
CA ALA A 289 27.19 9.36 -1.43
C ALA A 289 26.92 9.85 0.01
N GLY A 290 27.69 9.39 0.99
CA GLY A 290 27.62 9.85 2.38
C GLY A 290 27.87 11.35 2.54
N GLU A 291 28.90 11.89 1.87
CA GLU A 291 29.21 13.34 1.88
C GLU A 291 28.04 14.18 1.35
N LEU A 292 27.41 13.75 0.26
CA LEU A 292 26.24 14.43 -0.30
C LEU A 292 25.04 14.30 0.64
N LYS A 293 24.78 13.08 1.15
CA LYS A 293 23.68 12.77 2.08
C LYS A 293 23.74 13.66 3.32
N SER A 294 24.88 13.69 4.01
CA SER A 294 25.05 14.51 5.20
C SER A 294 24.86 16.00 4.92
N PHE A 295 25.29 16.46 3.75
CA PHE A 295 25.10 17.85 3.34
C PHE A 295 23.63 18.20 3.10
N VAL A 296 22.89 17.38 2.34
CA VAL A 296 21.50 17.70 1.98
C VAL A 296 20.51 17.49 3.12
N TYR A 297 20.76 16.50 3.99
CA TYR A 297 19.90 16.26 5.15
C TYR A 297 20.30 17.07 6.38
N GLN A 298 21.44 17.78 6.34
CA GLN A 298 21.99 18.52 7.49
C GLN A 298 22.09 17.67 8.77
N GLN A 299 22.36 16.37 8.59
CA GLN A 299 22.47 15.39 9.67
C GLN A 299 23.73 14.57 9.41
N ASP A 300 24.43 14.17 10.46
CA ASP A 300 25.59 13.31 10.31
C ASP A 300 25.13 11.87 10.01
N LYS A 301 24.80 11.63 8.74
CA LYS A 301 24.28 10.37 8.22
C LYS A 301 25.27 9.80 7.22
N ALA A 302 26.25 9.06 7.74
CA ALA A 302 27.15 8.28 6.90
C ALA A 302 26.38 7.17 6.16
N SER A 303 26.65 7.01 4.87
CA SER A 303 26.32 5.76 4.18
C SER A 303 27.37 4.73 4.57
N THR A 304 26.95 3.59 5.09
CA THR A 304 27.86 2.52 5.56
C THR A 304 27.97 1.38 4.55
N SER A 305 27.00 1.28 3.65
CA SER A 305 26.92 0.26 2.62
C SER A 305 26.39 0.83 1.30
N VAL A 306 26.55 0.07 0.20
CA VAL A 306 25.93 0.39 -1.10
C VAL A 306 24.40 0.39 -1.01
N GLY A 307 23.83 -0.43 -0.12
CA GLY A 307 22.39 -0.48 0.12
C GLY A 307 21.83 0.84 0.66
N ASP A 308 22.64 1.59 1.42
CA ASP A 308 22.24 2.82 2.11
C ASP A 308 22.18 4.05 1.20
N ILE A 309 22.73 3.95 -0.01
CA ILE A 309 22.76 5.02 -1.01
C ILE A 309 21.36 5.21 -1.57
N GLU A 310 20.79 6.41 -1.52
CA GLU A 310 19.47 6.66 -2.12
C GLU A 310 19.50 6.50 -3.65
N GLY A 311 18.42 5.99 -4.24
CA GLY A 311 18.37 5.69 -5.67
C GLY A 311 18.51 6.92 -6.57
N ASP A 312 18.03 8.09 -6.14
CA ASP A 312 18.26 9.38 -6.82
C ASP A 312 19.73 9.78 -6.87
N PHE A 313 20.53 9.36 -5.89
CA PHE A 313 21.98 9.62 -5.87
C PHE A 313 22.76 8.77 -6.87
N LEU A 314 22.10 7.85 -7.58
CA LEU A 314 22.73 7.02 -8.61
C LEU A 314 22.42 7.49 -10.04
N TYR A 315 21.59 8.52 -10.21
CA TYR A 315 21.29 9.10 -11.52
C TYR A 315 21.92 10.47 -11.71
N LYS A 316 22.78 10.58 -12.72
CA LYS A 316 23.42 11.86 -13.09
C LYS A 316 22.40 12.98 -13.34
N ASP A 317 21.28 12.63 -13.97
CA ASP A 317 20.22 13.57 -14.30
C ASP A 317 19.56 14.17 -13.05
N ASP A 318 19.60 13.49 -11.91
CA ASP A 318 19.01 13.95 -10.64
C ASP A 318 20.05 14.62 -9.71
N LEU A 319 21.33 14.48 -10.01
CA LEU A 319 22.45 15.08 -9.28
C LEU A 319 22.81 16.50 -9.73
N THR A 320 21.97 17.15 -10.54
CA THR A 320 22.23 18.55 -10.92
C THR A 320 22.04 19.48 -9.71
N PRO A 321 22.92 20.48 -9.51
CA PRO A 321 22.83 21.39 -8.37
C PRO A 321 21.45 22.05 -8.24
N GLU A 322 20.84 22.42 -9.38
CA GLU A 322 19.54 23.08 -9.42
C GLU A 322 18.40 22.16 -8.92
N LYS A 323 18.45 20.87 -9.27
CA LYS A 323 17.48 19.88 -8.76
C LYS A 323 17.65 19.64 -7.27
N LEU A 324 18.90 19.43 -6.83
CA LEU A 324 19.21 19.20 -5.41
C LEU A 324 18.80 20.40 -4.54
N LEU A 325 19.05 21.64 -4.99
CA LEU A 325 18.58 22.84 -4.30
C LEU A 325 17.06 22.86 -4.18
N LYS A 326 16.37 22.62 -5.29
CA LYS A 326 14.91 22.62 -5.32
C LYS A 326 14.32 21.53 -4.42
N GLU A 327 14.95 20.37 -4.33
CA GLU A 327 14.49 19.22 -3.54
C GLU A 327 14.72 19.45 -2.03
N TYR A 328 15.96 19.77 -1.63
CA TYR A 328 16.39 19.73 -0.23
C TYR A 328 16.40 21.09 0.46
N PHE A 329 16.52 22.18 -0.30
CA PHE A 329 16.59 23.56 0.19
C PHE A 329 15.50 24.45 -0.44
N PRO A 330 14.21 24.05 -0.39
CA PRO A 330 13.12 24.81 -1.01
C PRO A 330 12.96 26.23 -0.48
N GLU A 331 13.47 26.50 0.73
CA GLU A 331 13.49 27.81 1.36
C GLU A 331 14.40 28.84 0.66
N LEU A 332 15.39 28.40 -0.11
CA LEU A 332 16.37 29.29 -0.75
C LEU A 332 15.82 29.91 -2.04
N LYS A 333 15.91 31.24 -2.15
CA LYS A 333 15.47 31.99 -3.34
C LYS A 333 16.60 32.16 -4.34
N GLU A 334 16.30 31.88 -5.60
CA GLU A 334 17.21 32.08 -6.72
C GLU A 334 17.66 33.55 -6.83
N GLY A 335 18.93 33.77 -7.16
CA GLY A 335 19.54 35.11 -7.23
C GLY A 335 20.07 35.67 -5.91
N THR A 336 19.89 34.98 -4.79
CA THR A 336 20.50 35.35 -3.50
C THR A 336 21.94 34.83 -3.39
N GLY A 337 22.80 35.53 -2.63
CA GLY A 337 24.18 35.08 -2.39
C GLY A 337 24.25 33.72 -1.67
N GLU A 338 23.29 33.44 -0.78
CA GLU A 338 23.17 32.16 -0.09
C GLU A 338 22.83 31.02 -1.07
N TYR A 339 21.90 31.24 -2.00
CA TYR A 339 21.58 30.27 -3.06
C TYR A 339 22.81 29.95 -3.91
N ALA A 340 23.56 30.96 -4.35
CA ALA A 340 24.76 30.78 -5.15
C ALA A 340 25.84 29.96 -4.42
N SER A 341 26.11 30.32 -3.16
CA SER A 341 27.06 29.59 -2.30
C SER A 341 26.67 28.11 -2.13
N LYS A 342 25.40 27.85 -1.81
CA LYS A 342 24.89 26.48 -1.63
C LYS A 342 24.92 25.67 -2.93
N ARG A 343 24.68 26.31 -4.07
CA ARG A 343 24.76 25.71 -5.40
C ARG A 343 26.17 25.20 -5.70
N ASP A 344 27.19 26.01 -5.45
CA ASP A 344 28.59 25.66 -5.74
C ASP A 344 29.06 24.52 -4.84
N GLU A 345 28.64 24.53 -3.58
CA GLU A 345 28.87 23.43 -2.63
C GLU A 345 28.23 22.10 -3.06
N LEU A 346 26.99 22.15 -3.58
CA LEU A 346 26.32 20.98 -4.12
C LEU A 346 27.01 20.47 -5.37
N LYS A 347 27.37 21.38 -6.29
CA LYS A 347 28.06 21.03 -7.53
C LYS A 347 29.35 20.27 -7.28
N LYS A 348 30.19 20.74 -6.36
CA LYS A 348 31.45 20.06 -6.00
C LYS A 348 31.22 18.63 -5.53
N ARG A 349 30.19 18.40 -4.69
CA ARG A 349 29.87 17.08 -4.13
C ARG A 349 29.22 16.17 -5.17
N SER A 350 28.28 16.71 -5.95
CA SER A 350 27.57 15.96 -6.97
C SER A 350 28.48 15.57 -8.14
N ASP A 351 29.37 16.45 -8.61
CA ASP A 351 30.38 16.13 -9.62
C ASP A 351 31.32 14.98 -9.15
N GLY A 352 31.71 15.01 -7.86
CA GLY A 352 32.50 13.95 -7.24
C GLY A 352 31.77 12.60 -7.20
N LEU A 353 30.47 12.60 -6.90
CA LEU A 353 29.63 11.41 -6.90
C LEU A 353 29.39 10.88 -8.32
N VAL A 354 29.10 11.75 -9.28
CA VAL A 354 28.94 11.40 -10.70
C VAL A 354 30.20 10.71 -11.23
N LYS A 355 31.38 11.24 -10.87
CA LYS A 355 32.66 10.61 -11.24
C LYS A 355 32.80 9.22 -10.63
N ALA A 356 32.47 9.05 -9.35
CA ALA A 356 32.53 7.74 -8.70
C ALA A 356 31.57 6.71 -9.36
N ILE A 357 30.37 7.15 -9.77
CA ILE A 357 29.42 6.31 -10.52
C ILE A 357 30.03 5.92 -11.87
N ASP A 358 30.63 6.87 -12.60
CA ASP A 358 31.28 6.60 -13.89
C ASP A 358 32.43 5.62 -13.79
N ASP A 359 33.23 5.71 -12.73
CA ASP A 359 34.36 4.81 -12.49
C ASP A 359 33.89 3.37 -12.19
N ILE A 360 32.71 3.21 -11.57
CA ILE A 360 32.05 1.91 -11.38
C ILE A 360 31.47 1.39 -12.70
N CYS A 361 30.84 2.25 -13.49
CA CYS A 361 30.24 1.87 -14.78
C CYS A 361 31.30 1.44 -15.81
N LYS A 362 32.51 2.03 -15.73
CA LYS A 362 33.68 1.67 -16.55
C LYS A 362 34.43 0.49 -15.93
N ARG A 363 33.95 -0.73 -16.22
CA ARG A 363 34.58 -1.99 -15.83
C ARG A 363 35.41 -2.58 -16.99
N GLN A 364 36.39 -3.43 -16.68
CA GLN A 364 36.99 -4.31 -17.68
C GLN A 364 35.98 -5.40 -18.06
N GLY A 365 35.58 -5.50 -19.33
CA GLY A 365 34.67 -6.54 -19.83
C GLY A 365 33.23 -6.11 -20.15
N GLY A 366 32.89 -4.82 -20.03
CA GLY A 366 31.58 -4.27 -20.44
C GLY A 366 31.20 -2.98 -19.71
N GLU A 367 30.05 -2.40 -20.06
CA GLU A 367 29.43 -1.31 -19.30
C GLU A 367 28.29 -1.85 -18.43
N ILE A 368 28.29 -1.49 -17.16
CA ILE A 368 27.11 -1.62 -16.29
C ILE A 368 26.57 -0.23 -15.99
N ARG A 369 25.24 -0.07 -15.98
CA ARG A 369 24.59 1.21 -15.70
C ARG A 369 23.39 1.00 -14.76
N PRO A 370 23.05 2.01 -13.93
CA PRO A 370 21.78 2.01 -13.20
C PRO A 370 20.61 1.91 -14.18
N SER A 371 19.77 0.90 -14.03
CA SER A 371 18.58 0.75 -14.89
C SER A 371 17.64 1.92 -14.65
N LYS A 372 17.11 2.53 -15.72
CA LYS A 372 16.14 3.62 -15.59
C LYS A 372 14.69 3.13 -15.43
N TYR A 373 14.49 1.82 -15.46
CA TYR A 373 13.17 1.20 -15.52
C TYR A 373 12.98 0.20 -14.38
N TYR A 374 11.75 0.11 -13.91
CA TYR A 374 11.28 -0.91 -12.99
C TYR A 374 9.98 -1.50 -13.53
N ALA A 375 9.57 -2.64 -12.98
CA ALA A 375 8.31 -3.27 -13.31
C ALA A 375 7.29 -3.11 -12.17
N VAL A 376 6.05 -2.84 -12.55
CA VAL A 376 4.89 -2.98 -11.67
C VAL A 376 4.14 -4.23 -12.10
N LEU A 377 4.04 -5.19 -11.19
CA LEU A 377 3.42 -6.48 -11.42
C LEU A 377 2.07 -6.53 -10.73
N PHE A 378 1.06 -6.93 -11.47
CA PHE A 378 -0.29 -7.18 -11.01
C PHE A 378 -0.57 -8.65 -11.20
N PHE A 379 -1.19 -9.25 -10.22
CA PHE A 379 -1.56 -10.65 -10.23
C PHE A 379 -2.95 -10.75 -9.59
N ASP A 380 -3.86 -11.45 -10.24
CA ASP A 380 -5.24 -11.60 -9.81
C ASP A 380 -5.71 -13.04 -10.08
N GLY A 381 -6.35 -13.66 -9.08
CA GLY A 381 -6.88 -15.01 -9.20
C GLY A 381 -8.13 -15.03 -10.07
N ASP A 382 -8.22 -15.99 -10.98
CA ASP A 382 -9.34 -16.06 -11.92
C ASP A 382 -10.57 -16.70 -11.24
N ASP A 383 -11.73 -16.05 -11.35
CA ASP A 383 -13.01 -16.58 -10.86
C ASP A 383 -13.04 -16.88 -9.34
N MET A 384 -12.29 -16.15 -8.51
CA MET A 384 -12.20 -16.38 -7.05
C MET A 384 -13.55 -16.40 -6.34
N GLY A 385 -14.48 -15.51 -6.73
CA GLY A 385 -15.85 -15.52 -6.20
C GLY A 385 -16.61 -16.81 -6.51
N LYS A 386 -16.39 -17.42 -7.69
CA LYS A 386 -17.01 -18.69 -8.08
C LYS A 386 -16.37 -19.88 -7.38
N TRP A 387 -15.05 -19.85 -7.19
CA TRP A 387 -14.35 -20.86 -6.39
C TRP A 387 -14.79 -20.85 -4.92
N MET A 388 -14.88 -19.67 -4.31
CA MET A 388 -15.24 -19.51 -2.90
C MET A 388 -16.73 -19.77 -2.62
N SER A 389 -17.59 -19.65 -3.64
CA SER A 389 -19.02 -20.03 -3.54
C SER A 389 -19.30 -21.47 -3.93
N GLY A 390 -18.33 -22.19 -4.50
CA GLY A 390 -18.51 -23.54 -5.02
C GLY A 390 -19.29 -23.59 -6.33
N ALA A 391 -19.44 -22.46 -7.02
CA ALA A 391 -20.04 -22.40 -8.36
C ALA A 391 -19.16 -23.10 -9.41
N LEU A 392 -17.84 -23.11 -9.19
CA LEU A 392 -16.90 -23.95 -9.95
C LEU A 392 -16.71 -25.29 -9.24
N PRO A 393 -16.80 -26.43 -9.96
CA PRO A 393 -16.49 -27.73 -9.39
C PRO A 393 -14.98 -27.84 -9.12
N ASP A 394 -14.60 -28.44 -7.99
CA ASP A 394 -13.23 -28.95 -7.85
C ASP A 394 -12.98 -30.13 -8.76
N ALA A 395 -11.71 -30.52 -8.87
CA ALA A 395 -11.28 -31.74 -9.56
C ALA A 395 -12.08 -33.00 -9.13
N LYS A 396 -12.56 -33.04 -7.88
CA LYS A 396 -13.35 -34.15 -7.32
C LYS A 396 -14.87 -33.99 -7.47
N LYS A 397 -15.36 -32.87 -8.00
CA LYS A 397 -16.78 -32.50 -8.12
C LYS A 397 -17.56 -32.63 -6.82
N THR A 398 -16.91 -32.39 -5.69
CA THR A 398 -17.54 -32.41 -4.39
C THR A 398 -18.24 -31.09 -4.12
N PRO A 399 -19.45 -31.09 -3.52
CA PRO A 399 -20.10 -29.85 -3.13
C PRO A 399 -19.27 -29.06 -2.12
N LEU A 400 -19.38 -27.73 -2.15
CA LEU A 400 -18.75 -26.89 -1.14
C LEU A 400 -19.40 -27.11 0.21
N THR A 401 -18.60 -27.53 1.18
CA THR A 401 -18.97 -27.62 2.59
C THR A 401 -18.36 -26.45 3.35
N ARG A 402 -18.90 -26.13 4.53
CA ARG A 402 -18.34 -25.10 5.41
C ARG A 402 -16.86 -25.36 5.71
N LYS A 403 -16.51 -26.60 6.10
CA LYS A 403 -15.14 -26.97 6.43
C LYS A 403 -14.20 -26.75 5.24
N ARG A 404 -14.65 -27.11 4.03
CA ARG A 404 -13.88 -26.86 2.82
C ARG A 404 -13.71 -25.37 2.54
N HIS A 405 -14.73 -24.54 2.78
CA HIS A 405 -14.61 -23.08 2.65
C HIS A 405 -13.55 -22.51 3.64
N GLU A 406 -13.56 -22.97 4.89
CA GLU A 406 -12.53 -22.62 5.88
C GLU A 406 -11.13 -23.07 5.44
N ASP A 407 -11.01 -24.27 4.85
CA ASP A 407 -9.73 -24.77 4.35
C ASP A 407 -9.23 -23.97 3.13
N LEU A 408 -10.12 -23.59 2.21
CA LEU A 408 -9.80 -22.70 1.08
C LEU A 408 -9.36 -21.32 1.55
N SER A 409 -10.05 -20.76 2.53
CA SER A 409 -9.71 -19.52 3.22
C SER A 409 -8.31 -19.58 3.84
N ALA A 410 -7.96 -20.70 4.50
CA ALA A 410 -6.64 -20.91 5.08
C ALA A 410 -5.54 -20.99 4.00
N LYS A 411 -5.81 -21.65 2.87
CA LYS A 411 -4.86 -21.68 1.74
C LYS A 411 -4.59 -20.29 1.17
N LEU A 412 -5.63 -19.49 0.92
CA LEU A 412 -5.49 -18.10 0.45
C LEU A 412 -4.71 -17.24 1.44
N GLY A 413 -5.01 -17.36 2.74
CA GLY A 413 -4.26 -16.68 3.79
C GLY A 413 -2.77 -17.07 3.78
N ALA A 414 -2.46 -18.36 3.64
CA ALA A 414 -1.07 -18.85 3.59
C ALA A 414 -0.32 -18.35 2.35
N LEU A 415 -0.99 -18.29 1.20
CA LEU A 415 -0.49 -17.67 -0.02
C LEU A 415 -0.15 -16.19 0.19
N GLY A 416 -1.12 -15.42 0.69
CA GLY A 416 -1.02 -13.97 0.81
C GLY A 416 -0.06 -13.48 1.88
N VAL A 417 0.04 -14.18 3.02
CA VAL A 417 0.90 -13.77 4.16
C VAL A 417 2.28 -14.42 4.12
N GLY A 418 2.36 -15.66 3.60
CA GLY A 418 3.55 -16.48 3.69
C GLY A 418 4.27 -16.64 2.36
N ILE A 419 3.63 -17.35 1.43
CA ILE A 419 4.29 -17.90 0.24
C ILE A 419 4.67 -16.79 -0.75
N MET A 420 3.70 -16.00 -1.22
CA MET A 420 3.96 -14.97 -2.22
C MET A 420 4.92 -13.88 -1.73
N PRO A 421 4.77 -13.30 -0.52
CA PRO A 421 5.72 -12.30 -0.03
C PRO A 421 7.15 -12.83 0.11
N ARG A 422 7.34 -14.13 0.42
CA ARG A 422 8.68 -14.75 0.47
C ARG A 422 9.29 -14.87 -0.92
N ILE A 423 8.51 -15.30 -1.90
CA ILE A 423 8.95 -15.36 -3.31
C ILE A 423 9.35 -13.96 -3.77
N VAL A 424 8.49 -12.95 -3.59
CA VAL A 424 8.78 -11.55 -3.95
C VAL A 424 10.09 -11.07 -3.30
N SER A 425 10.27 -11.35 -2.01
CA SER A 425 11.49 -10.95 -1.28
C SER A 425 12.76 -11.64 -1.80
N SER A 426 12.65 -12.87 -2.33
CA SER A 426 13.79 -13.60 -2.90
C SER A 426 14.30 -13.02 -4.22
N PHE A 427 13.49 -12.22 -4.90
CA PHE A 427 13.86 -11.47 -6.10
C PHE A 427 14.18 -9.99 -5.81
N SER A 428 14.45 -9.65 -4.54
CA SER A 428 14.69 -8.27 -4.09
C SER A 428 13.60 -7.29 -4.54
N ALA A 429 12.38 -7.80 -4.73
CA ALA A 429 11.21 -7.04 -5.09
C ALA A 429 10.38 -6.73 -3.83
N TYR A 430 9.42 -5.83 -3.98
CA TYR A 430 8.63 -5.34 -2.86
C TYR A 430 7.14 -5.59 -3.06
N THR A 431 6.56 -6.34 -2.13
CA THR A 431 5.11 -6.54 -2.05
C THR A 431 4.44 -5.29 -1.54
N VAL A 432 3.64 -4.62 -2.39
CA VAL A 432 2.81 -3.49 -1.97
C VAL A 432 1.53 -3.95 -1.30
N TYR A 433 0.90 -4.98 -1.86
CA TYR A 433 -0.32 -5.60 -1.37
C TYR A 433 -0.34 -7.07 -1.75
N SER A 434 -0.92 -7.92 -0.89
CA SER A 434 -1.00 -9.37 -1.06
C SER A 434 -2.20 -9.91 -0.28
N GLY A 435 -3.36 -10.03 -0.92
CA GLY A 435 -4.60 -10.54 -0.32
C GLY A 435 -4.80 -12.05 -0.52
N GLY A 436 -3.87 -12.73 -1.19
CA GLY A 436 -3.84 -14.19 -1.35
C GLY A 436 -4.13 -14.62 -2.78
N ASP A 437 -5.19 -14.09 -3.36
CA ASP A 437 -5.52 -14.18 -4.78
C ASP A 437 -5.03 -12.96 -5.58
N ASP A 438 -5.04 -11.78 -4.95
CA ASP A 438 -4.57 -10.54 -5.53
C ASP A 438 -3.19 -10.12 -4.97
N LEU A 439 -2.31 -9.64 -5.86
CA LEU A 439 -0.95 -9.26 -5.50
C LEU A 439 -0.47 -8.09 -6.38
N LEU A 440 0.16 -7.11 -5.73
CA LEU A 440 0.76 -5.94 -6.37
C LEU A 440 2.21 -5.79 -5.92
N VAL A 441 3.13 -5.84 -6.88
CA VAL A 441 4.58 -5.88 -6.61
C VAL A 441 5.33 -4.84 -7.43
N LEU A 442 6.35 -4.26 -6.80
CA LEU A 442 7.37 -3.45 -7.48
C LEU A 442 8.64 -4.26 -7.59
N ALA A 443 9.10 -4.51 -8.81
CA ALA A 443 10.24 -5.38 -9.07
C ALA A 443 11.30 -4.65 -9.91
N PRO A 444 12.60 -4.97 -9.71
CA PRO A 444 13.63 -4.66 -10.70
C PRO A 444 13.24 -5.26 -12.05
N LEU A 445 13.48 -4.53 -13.13
CA LEU A 445 13.11 -4.97 -14.47
C LEU A 445 13.73 -6.32 -14.82
N GLU A 446 14.99 -6.52 -14.42
CA GLU A 446 15.78 -7.70 -14.72
C GLU A 446 15.21 -8.99 -14.11
N TYR A 447 14.44 -8.87 -13.01
CA TYR A 447 13.86 -9.99 -12.28
C TYR A 447 12.36 -10.18 -12.54
N ALA A 448 11.71 -9.20 -13.16
CA ALA A 448 10.25 -9.12 -13.26
C ALA A 448 9.60 -10.36 -13.90
N ALA A 449 10.15 -10.84 -15.02
CA ALA A 449 9.59 -11.99 -15.75
C ALA A 449 9.74 -13.31 -14.97
N ALA A 450 10.92 -13.57 -14.40
CA ALA A 450 11.19 -14.75 -13.60
C ALA A 450 10.32 -14.77 -12.32
N LEU A 451 10.20 -13.62 -11.67
CA LEU A 451 9.33 -13.46 -10.51
C LEU A 451 7.87 -13.78 -10.84
N LEU A 452 7.32 -13.30 -11.96
CA LEU A 452 5.95 -13.65 -12.37
C LEU A 452 5.76 -15.15 -12.60
N GLN A 453 6.74 -15.83 -13.19
CA GLN A 453 6.70 -17.27 -13.41
C GLN A 453 6.66 -18.05 -12.09
N GLU A 454 7.51 -17.67 -11.12
CA GLU A 454 7.53 -18.27 -9.79
C GLU A 454 6.23 -18.02 -9.03
N LEU A 455 5.69 -16.80 -9.09
CA LEU A 455 4.39 -16.47 -8.47
C LEU A 455 3.25 -17.30 -9.06
N ARG A 456 3.22 -17.45 -10.40
CA ARG A 456 2.20 -18.24 -11.09
C ARG A 456 2.28 -19.72 -10.74
N SER A 457 3.50 -20.26 -10.63
CA SER A 457 3.74 -21.66 -10.23
C SER A 457 3.32 -21.89 -8.78
N ALA A 458 3.71 -20.99 -7.87
CA ALA A 458 3.33 -21.06 -6.47
C ALA A 458 1.81 -20.99 -6.26
N PHE A 459 1.10 -20.17 -7.04
CA PHE A 459 -0.36 -20.13 -7.02
C PHE A 459 -0.99 -21.44 -7.55
N ALA A 460 -0.43 -22.05 -8.59
CA ALA A 460 -0.93 -23.34 -9.08
C ALA A 460 -0.75 -24.45 -8.03
N ASP A 461 0.40 -24.47 -7.34
CA ASP A 461 0.75 -25.51 -6.37
C ASP A 461 0.03 -25.36 -5.03
N ASN A 462 -0.21 -24.11 -4.60
CA ASN A 462 -0.72 -23.80 -3.26
C ASN A 462 -2.08 -23.10 -3.26
N GLY A 463 -2.66 -22.88 -4.46
CA GLY A 463 -3.94 -22.24 -4.66
C GLY A 463 -5.12 -23.06 -4.19
N LEU A 464 -6.30 -22.59 -4.60
CA LEU A 464 -7.58 -23.17 -4.19
C LEU A 464 -7.72 -24.61 -4.69
N ASP A 465 -7.42 -24.83 -5.97
CA ASP A 465 -7.54 -26.09 -6.70
C ASP A 465 -6.48 -26.13 -7.83
N PRO A 466 -5.99 -27.31 -8.26
CA PRO A 466 -5.06 -27.41 -9.39
C PRO A 466 -5.59 -26.81 -10.71
N ALA A 467 -6.91 -26.71 -10.88
CA ALA A 467 -7.53 -26.05 -12.03
C ALA A 467 -7.70 -24.54 -11.84
N ALA A 468 -7.44 -24.00 -10.64
CA ALA A 468 -7.49 -22.56 -10.41
C ALA A 468 -6.32 -21.88 -11.13
N THR A 469 -6.66 -20.84 -11.88
CA THR A 469 -5.72 -20.04 -12.64
C THR A 469 -5.64 -18.63 -12.07
N ALA A 470 -4.62 -17.90 -12.51
CA ALA A 470 -4.45 -16.50 -12.19
C ALA A 470 -3.91 -15.77 -13.41
N SER A 471 -4.41 -14.57 -13.61
CA SER A 471 -4.01 -13.64 -14.65
C SER A 471 -3.02 -12.63 -14.08
N ALA A 472 -2.09 -12.19 -14.92
CA ALA A 472 -1.04 -11.26 -14.50
C ALA A 472 -0.81 -10.16 -15.53
N GLY A 473 -0.58 -8.95 -15.03
CA GLY A 473 -0.22 -7.77 -15.81
C GLY A 473 1.16 -7.27 -15.42
N MET A 474 1.98 -6.92 -16.40
CA MET A 474 3.29 -6.29 -16.16
C MET A 474 3.35 -4.96 -16.90
N VAL A 475 3.71 -3.90 -16.16
CA VAL A 475 3.98 -2.58 -16.74
C VAL A 475 5.43 -2.23 -16.47
N ILE A 476 6.17 -1.96 -17.55
CA ILE A 476 7.54 -1.45 -17.47
C ILE A 476 7.47 0.07 -17.47
N VAL A 477 8.06 0.69 -16.45
CA VAL A 477 7.86 2.12 -16.16
C VAL A 477 9.21 2.78 -15.96
N HIS A 478 9.41 3.95 -16.58
CA HIS A 478 10.58 4.78 -16.28
C HIS A 478 10.46 5.34 -14.86
N TYR A 479 11.54 5.38 -14.07
CA TYR A 479 11.45 5.77 -12.65
C TYR A 479 10.85 7.16 -12.41
N SER A 480 10.91 8.06 -13.40
CA SER A 480 10.36 9.43 -13.33
C SER A 480 8.91 9.54 -13.79
N ASP A 481 8.34 8.50 -14.39
CA ASP A 481 6.98 8.54 -14.92
C ASP A 481 5.94 8.50 -13.79
N SER A 482 4.73 8.95 -14.12
CA SER A 482 3.60 8.96 -13.20
C SER A 482 3.25 7.54 -12.75
N PHE A 483 3.49 7.24 -11.48
CA PHE A 483 3.12 5.97 -10.85
C PHE A 483 1.62 5.68 -10.98
N ARG A 484 0.76 6.72 -10.91
CA ARG A 484 -0.69 6.58 -11.14
C ARG A 484 -1.01 6.00 -12.52
N ARG A 485 -0.28 6.42 -13.55
CA ARG A 485 -0.48 5.90 -14.92
C ARG A 485 -0.10 4.42 -15.00
N ALA A 486 0.99 4.03 -14.35
CA ALA A 486 1.39 2.63 -14.25
C ALA A 486 0.32 1.77 -13.57
N LEU A 487 -0.30 2.26 -12.49
CA LEU A 487 -1.39 1.58 -11.82
C LEU A 487 -2.63 1.39 -12.72
N VAL A 488 -2.99 2.41 -13.50
CA VAL A 488 -4.13 2.34 -14.42
C VAL A 488 -3.86 1.36 -15.57
N GLU A 489 -2.70 1.46 -16.21
CA GLU A 489 -2.38 0.60 -17.36
C GLU A 489 -2.17 -0.85 -16.95
N GLY A 490 -1.61 -1.11 -15.76
CA GLY A 490 -1.40 -2.47 -15.28
C GLY A 490 -2.68 -3.20 -14.92
N ARG A 491 -3.68 -2.48 -14.40
CA ARG A 491 -5.03 -3.02 -14.19
C ARG A 491 -5.70 -3.39 -15.51
N LYS A 492 -5.64 -2.48 -16.50
CA LYS A 492 -6.14 -2.78 -17.86
C LYS A 492 -5.41 -3.98 -18.49
N ALA A 493 -4.14 -4.19 -18.15
CA ALA A 493 -3.38 -5.34 -18.64
C ALA A 493 -3.90 -6.65 -18.05
N VAL A 494 -4.22 -6.68 -16.75
CA VAL A 494 -4.86 -7.84 -16.11
C VAL A 494 -6.26 -8.08 -16.68
N GLU A 495 -7.09 -7.04 -16.82
CA GLU A 495 -8.45 -7.17 -17.35
C GLU A 495 -8.53 -7.67 -18.80
N ARG A 496 -7.43 -7.54 -19.56
CA ARG A 496 -7.33 -8.01 -20.96
C ARG A 496 -6.71 -9.39 -21.09
N ALA A 497 -5.99 -9.85 -20.06
CA ALA A 497 -5.45 -11.21 -19.99
C ALA A 497 -6.59 -12.19 -19.71
#